data_AF-A0A382QH81-F1
#
_entry.id   AF-A0A382QH81-F1
#
_cell.length_a   1.000
_cell.length_b   1.000
_cell.length_c   1.000
_cell.angle_alpha   90.00
_cell.angle_beta   90.00
_cell.angle_gamma   90.00
#
_symmetry.space_group_name_H-M   'P 1'
#
loop_
_entity.id
_entity.type
_entity.pdbx_description
1 polymer ?
#
loop_
_entity_poly.entity_id
_entity_poly.type
_entity_poly.pdbx_seq_one_letter_code
_entity_poly.pdbx_strand_id
1 'polypeptide(L)'
;MTQYREDPRDVYRTVGVRPGIHAGGTTTLFGGTKLRPEASDAMAKAASVMVDLDELNAAASTILAKVTGSEAALVTSGSSGGLVLQAAACMAGHDPAKMAQLPNASGLKSQFVIQTC
;
A
#
# COMPACT_ATOMS: atom_id res chain seq x y z
N MET A 1 9.47 -23.82 22.12
CA MET A 1 9.52 -23.83 20.64
C MET A 1 8.84 -25.13 20.21
N THR A 2 7.92 -25.05 19.24
CA THR A 2 6.96 -26.08 18.81
C THR A 2 5.60 -26.01 19.53
N GLN A 3 4.52 -26.17 18.74
CA GLN A 3 3.08 -26.19 19.05
C GLN A 3 2.28 -24.92 18.69
N TYR A 4 2.51 -24.34 17.49
CA TYR A 4 1.37 -23.76 16.76
C TYR A 4 0.50 -24.96 16.35
N ARG A 5 -0.61 -25.14 17.04
CA ARG A 5 -1.70 -26.03 16.61
C ARG A 5 -2.04 -25.71 15.15
N GLU A 6 -2.39 -26.73 14.35
CA GLU A 6 -2.66 -26.65 12.90
C GLU A 6 -3.73 -25.63 12.48
N ASP A 7 -4.45 -25.04 13.44
CA ASP A 7 -5.52 -24.08 13.20
C ASP A 7 -4.97 -22.65 13.02
N PRO A 8 -5.07 -22.02 11.83
CA PRO A 8 -4.57 -20.66 11.58
C PRO A 8 -5.24 -19.60 12.48
N ARG A 9 -6.39 -19.93 13.08
CA ARG A 9 -7.07 -19.06 14.05
C ARG A 9 -6.28 -18.86 15.35
N ASP A 10 -5.36 -19.78 15.67
CA ASP A 10 -4.61 -19.72 16.93
C ASP A 10 -3.64 -18.53 16.99
N VAL A 11 -3.19 -18.01 15.83
CA VAL A 11 -2.43 -16.74 15.74
C VAL A 11 -3.18 -15.61 16.45
N TYR A 12 -4.50 -15.50 16.26
CA TYR A 12 -5.31 -14.46 16.90
C TYR A 12 -5.72 -14.82 18.33
N ARG A 13 -6.01 -16.10 18.60
CA ARG A 13 -6.41 -16.53 19.95
C ARG A 13 -5.30 -16.34 20.97
N THR A 14 -4.04 -16.52 20.58
CA THR A 14 -2.88 -16.31 21.46
C THR A 14 -2.74 -14.87 21.96
N VAL A 15 -3.23 -13.89 21.18
CA VAL A 15 -3.30 -12.47 21.57
C VAL A 15 -4.67 -12.06 22.11
N GLY A 16 -5.53 -13.02 22.46
CA GLY A 16 -6.85 -12.77 23.05
C GLY A 16 -7.93 -12.30 22.07
N VAL A 17 -7.67 -12.36 20.76
CA VAL A 17 -8.60 -11.91 19.72
C VAL A 17 -9.45 -13.09 19.23
N ARG A 18 -10.78 -12.90 19.20
CA ARG A 18 -11.74 -13.90 18.73
C ARG A 18 -11.81 -13.90 17.19
N PRO A 19 -11.46 -15.00 16.50
CA PRO A 19 -11.65 -15.13 15.06
C PRO A 19 -13.15 -15.16 14.70
N GLY A 20 -13.50 -14.56 13.57
CA GLY A 20 -14.88 -14.52 13.05
C GLY A 20 -14.99 -15.02 11.61
N ILE A 21 -16.20 -15.38 11.20
CA ILE A 21 -16.56 -15.61 9.81
C ILE A 21 -17.28 -14.35 9.33
N HIS A 22 -16.76 -13.71 8.28
CA HIS A 22 -17.35 -12.51 7.69
C HIS A 22 -17.80 -12.79 6.26
N ALA A 23 -19.08 -12.55 6.00
CA ALA A 23 -19.70 -12.75 4.68
C ALA A 23 -20.18 -11.42 4.05
N GLY A 24 -19.78 -10.27 4.61
CA GLY A 24 -20.14 -8.95 4.11
C GLY A 24 -19.15 -8.34 3.11
N GLY A 25 -18.26 -9.15 2.53
CA GLY A 25 -17.25 -8.67 1.58
C GLY A 25 -16.07 -7.94 2.23
N THR A 26 -15.51 -6.95 1.54
CA THR A 26 -14.27 -6.26 1.92
C THR A 26 -14.51 -5.14 2.92
N THR A 27 -14.83 -5.48 4.16
CA THR A 27 -15.16 -4.51 5.21
C THR A 27 -13.94 -4.13 6.05
N THR A 28 -13.64 -2.83 6.17
CA THR A 28 -12.50 -2.30 6.93
C THR A 28 -12.49 -2.74 8.39
N LEU A 29 -13.66 -2.81 9.04
CA LEU A 29 -13.80 -3.29 10.41
C LEU A 29 -13.22 -4.69 10.64
N PHE A 30 -13.22 -5.53 9.60
CA PHE A 30 -12.72 -6.91 9.64
C PHE A 30 -11.39 -7.10 8.90
N GLY A 31 -10.66 -6.01 8.63
CA GLY A 31 -9.36 -6.06 7.95
C GLY A 31 -9.44 -6.20 6.43
N GLY A 32 -10.61 -5.96 5.83
CA GLY A 32 -10.79 -5.99 4.38
C GLY A 32 -11.01 -7.40 3.85
N THR A 33 -10.05 -7.92 3.08
CA THR A 33 -10.13 -9.24 2.43
C THR A 33 -8.92 -10.10 2.76
N LYS A 34 -9.07 -11.41 2.61
CA LYS A 34 -7.95 -12.36 2.75
C LYS A 34 -7.08 -12.30 1.50
N LEU A 35 -5.76 -12.36 1.69
CA LEU A 35 -4.84 -12.55 0.57
C LEU A 35 -5.09 -13.92 -0.08
N ARG A 36 -4.91 -13.96 -1.39
CA ARG A 36 -4.91 -15.23 -2.12
C ARG A 36 -3.64 -16.02 -1.76
N PRO A 37 -3.69 -17.36 -1.70
CA PRO A 37 -2.53 -18.18 -1.33
C PRO A 37 -1.27 -17.88 -2.16
N GLU A 38 -1.44 -17.68 -3.47
CA GLU A 38 -0.37 -17.34 -4.40
C GLU A 38 0.30 -15.99 -4.06
N ALA A 39 -0.46 -15.01 -3.58
CA ALA A 39 0.08 -13.73 -3.17
C ALA A 39 0.87 -13.83 -1.86
N SER A 40 0.36 -14.58 -0.87
CA SER A 40 1.07 -14.80 0.38
C SER A 40 2.39 -15.56 0.19
N ASP A 41 2.42 -16.55 -0.70
CA ASP A 41 3.63 -17.30 -1.03
C ASP A 41 4.69 -16.40 -1.72
N ALA A 42 4.26 -15.59 -2.69
CA ALA A 42 5.13 -14.62 -3.35
C ALA A 42 5.73 -13.59 -2.35
N MET A 43 4.91 -13.07 -1.43
CA MET A 43 5.37 -12.15 -0.39
C MET A 43 6.41 -12.79 0.54
N ALA A 44 6.18 -14.04 0.96
CA ALA A 44 7.11 -14.76 1.83
C ALA A 44 8.47 -14.97 1.14
N LYS A 45 8.47 -15.32 -0.15
CA LYS A 45 9.69 -15.46 -0.97
C LYS A 45 10.40 -14.13 -1.15
N ALA A 46 9.67 -13.07 -1.50
CA ALA A 46 10.24 -11.74 -1.71
C ALA A 46 10.90 -11.17 -0.43
N ALA A 47 10.33 -11.45 0.75
CA ALA A 47 10.89 -10.99 2.02
C ALA A 47 12.28 -11.56 2.36
N SER A 48 12.73 -12.60 1.65
CA SER A 48 14.04 -13.25 1.88
C SER A 48 15.17 -12.69 1.00
N VAL A 49 14.90 -11.74 0.12
CA VAL A 49 15.86 -11.19 -0.84
C VAL A 49 15.91 -9.67 -0.77
N MET A 50 17.09 -9.10 -1.03
CA MET A 50 17.27 -7.66 -1.19
C MET A 50 17.33 -7.32 -2.68
N VAL A 51 16.73 -6.21 -3.07
CA VAL A 51 16.67 -5.72 -4.44
C VAL A 51 16.88 -4.20 -4.47
N ASP A 52 17.19 -3.67 -5.64
CA ASP A 52 17.10 -2.23 -5.87
C ASP A 52 15.63 -1.80 -5.90
N LEU A 53 15.27 -0.83 -5.06
CA LEU A 53 13.89 -0.36 -4.94
C LEU A 53 13.45 0.49 -6.14
N ASP A 54 14.37 1.16 -6.82
CA ASP A 54 14.04 1.95 -8.01
C ASP A 54 13.67 1.01 -9.17
N GLU A 55 14.41 -0.09 -9.34
CA GLU A 55 14.08 -1.13 -10.32
C GLU A 55 12.73 -1.80 -10.00
N LEU A 56 12.50 -2.13 -8.73
CA LEU A 56 11.25 -2.73 -8.28
C LEU A 56 10.06 -1.80 -8.55
N ASN A 57 10.18 -0.51 -8.22
CA ASN A 57 9.13 0.47 -8.45
C ASN A 57 8.85 0.68 -9.94
N ALA A 58 9.89 0.72 -10.79
CA ALA A 58 9.73 0.82 -12.24
C ALA A 58 9.01 -0.40 -12.84
N ALA A 59 9.35 -1.61 -12.39
CA ALA A 59 8.68 -2.83 -12.81
C ALA A 59 7.22 -2.87 -12.34
N ALA A 60 6.95 -2.53 -11.08
CA ALA A 60 5.60 -2.45 -10.53
C ALA A 60 4.73 -1.43 -11.27
N SER A 61 5.29 -0.25 -11.57
CA SER A 61 4.62 0.80 -12.36
C SER A 61 4.16 0.27 -13.72
N THR A 62 5.04 -0.43 -14.44
CA THR A 62 4.73 -0.99 -15.77
C THR A 62 3.56 -1.98 -15.72
N ILE A 63 3.54 -2.87 -14.72
CA ILE A 63 2.47 -3.85 -14.53
C ILE A 63 1.14 -3.15 -14.21
N LEU A 64 1.17 -2.21 -13.26
CA LEU A 64 -0.03 -1.51 -12.80
C LEU A 64 -0.60 -0.61 -13.90
N ALA A 65 0.24 0.18 -14.58
CA ALA A 65 -0.14 1.04 -15.69
C ALA A 65 -0.89 0.29 -16.79
N LYS A 66 -0.45 -0.94 -17.12
CA LYS A 66 -1.14 -1.81 -18.08
C LYS A 66 -2.54 -2.22 -17.61
N VAL A 67 -2.73 -2.45 -16.32
CA VAL A 67 -4.01 -2.89 -15.74
C VAL A 67 -4.97 -1.71 -15.57
N THR A 68 -4.46 -0.55 -15.18
CA THR A 68 -5.26 0.66 -14.92
C THR A 68 -5.50 1.51 -16.16
N GLY A 69 -4.70 1.32 -17.23
CA GLY A 69 -4.72 2.17 -18.42
C GLY A 69 -4.08 3.55 -18.20
N SER A 70 -3.27 3.72 -17.14
CA SER A 70 -2.56 4.97 -16.87
C SER A 70 -1.20 5.02 -17.56
N GLU A 71 -0.62 6.21 -17.70
CA GLU A 71 0.72 6.39 -18.29
C GLU A 71 1.84 5.85 -17.37
N ALA A 72 1.61 5.93 -16.05
CA ALA A 72 2.47 5.40 -15.02
C ALA A 72 1.64 5.03 -13.78
N ALA A 73 2.23 4.29 -12.84
CA ALA A 73 1.59 3.93 -11.58
C ALA A 73 2.62 3.87 -10.44
N LEU A 74 2.16 4.09 -9.21
CA LEU A 74 2.99 4.06 -8.01
C LEU A 74 2.32 3.22 -6.93
N VAL A 75 3.09 2.30 -6.34
CA VAL A 75 2.68 1.58 -5.13
C VAL A 75 2.89 2.48 -3.92
N THR A 76 1.89 2.59 -3.07
CA THR A 76 1.92 3.42 -1.86
C THR A 76 1.48 2.59 -0.65
N SER A 77 1.61 3.14 0.55
CA SER A 77 1.19 2.46 1.79
C SER A 77 -0.32 2.21 1.88
N GLY A 78 -1.12 2.85 1.02
CA GLY A 78 -2.56 2.73 0.94
C GLY A 78 -3.19 3.99 0.34
N SER A 79 -4.51 4.01 0.16
CA SER A 79 -5.20 5.11 -0.52
C SER A 79 -4.95 6.49 0.12
N SER A 80 -4.89 6.57 1.46
CA SER A 80 -4.55 7.82 2.16
C SER A 80 -3.13 8.29 1.85
N GLY A 81 -2.15 7.38 1.81
CA GLY A 81 -0.77 7.70 1.41
C GLY A 81 -0.70 8.17 -0.04
N GLY A 82 -1.48 7.54 -0.93
CA GLY A 82 -1.66 7.99 -2.32
C GLY A 82 -2.17 9.42 -2.43
N LEU A 83 -3.18 9.80 -1.64
CA LEU A 83 -3.70 11.18 -1.60
C LEU A 83 -2.65 12.19 -1.09
N VAL A 84 -1.87 11.81 -0.08
CA VAL A 84 -0.77 12.66 0.42
C VAL A 84 0.29 12.88 -0.66
N LEU A 85 0.70 11.82 -1.36
CA LEU A 85 1.67 11.90 -2.45
C LEU A 85 1.12 12.66 -3.66
N GLN A 86 -0.17 12.52 -3.98
CA GLN A 86 -0.84 13.30 -5.02
C GLN A 86 -0.79 14.79 -4.69
N ALA A 87 -1.16 15.18 -3.47
CA ALA A 87 -1.09 16.57 -3.04
C ALA A 87 0.36 17.10 -3.10
N ALA A 88 1.33 16.34 -2.57
CA ALA A 88 2.75 16.67 -2.64
C ALA A 88 3.25 16.88 -4.08
N ALA A 89 2.84 16.02 -5.02
CA ALA A 89 3.17 16.15 -6.43
C ALA A 89 2.58 17.43 -7.04
N CYS A 90 1.34 17.79 -6.71
CA CYS A 90 0.74 19.05 -7.16
C CYS A 90 1.39 20.29 -6.52
N MET A 91 1.89 20.18 -5.28
CA MET A 91 2.61 21.26 -4.57
C MET A 91 3.99 21.53 -5.18
N ALA A 92 4.78 20.47 -5.38
CA ALA A 92 6.17 20.56 -5.79
C ALA A 92 6.35 20.63 -7.31
N GLY A 93 5.46 19.98 -8.09
CA GLY A 93 5.62 19.83 -9.53
C GLY A 93 6.90 19.07 -9.87
N HIS A 94 7.66 19.57 -10.85
CA HIS A 94 8.93 18.99 -11.28
C HIS A 94 10.17 19.64 -10.63
N ASP A 95 10.00 20.36 -9.54
CA ASP A 95 11.08 21.13 -8.87
C ASP A 95 11.69 20.33 -7.70
N PRO A 96 12.94 19.82 -7.81
CA PRO A 96 13.56 19.02 -6.76
C PRO A 96 13.77 19.77 -5.45
N ALA A 97 13.95 21.09 -5.48
CA ALA A 97 14.11 21.88 -4.27
C ALA A 97 12.80 21.89 -3.46
N LYS A 98 11.65 21.99 -4.14
CA LYS A 98 10.34 21.91 -3.50
C LYS A 98 10.01 20.51 -3.01
N MET A 99 10.41 19.47 -3.75
CA MET A 99 10.26 18.09 -3.30
C MET A 99 11.04 17.85 -2.00
N ALA A 100 12.29 18.33 -1.92
CA ALA A 100 13.13 18.22 -0.74
C ALA A 100 12.65 19.10 0.44
N GLN A 101 11.93 20.19 0.16
CA GLN A 101 11.34 21.06 1.18
C GLN A 101 10.19 20.37 1.94
N LEU A 102 9.45 19.48 1.30
CA LEU A 102 8.31 18.79 1.92
C LEU A 102 8.79 17.89 3.09
N PRO A 103 8.03 17.82 4.20
CA PRO A 103 6.64 18.26 4.36
C PRO A 103 6.47 19.75 4.76
N ASN A 104 7.53 20.56 4.82
CA ASN A 104 7.37 21.99 5.08
C ASN A 104 6.76 22.70 3.87
N ALA A 105 5.46 22.98 3.94
CA ALA A 105 4.67 23.57 2.86
C ALA A 105 4.81 25.10 2.69
N SER A 106 5.66 25.76 3.50
CA SER A 106 5.75 27.23 3.51
C SER A 106 6.10 27.79 2.13
N GLY A 107 5.28 28.71 1.62
CA GLY A 107 5.48 29.32 0.29
C GLY A 107 5.09 28.43 -0.91
N LEU A 108 4.58 27.21 -0.68
CA LEU A 108 4.02 26.36 -1.74
C LEU A 108 2.51 26.60 -1.91
N LYS A 109 1.98 26.33 -3.11
CA LYS A 109 0.53 26.28 -3.32
C LYS A 109 -0.04 25.13 -2.46
N SER A 110 -1.22 25.29 -1.89
CA SER A 110 -1.83 24.31 -0.96
C SER A 110 -3.29 23.98 -1.28
N GLN A 111 -3.77 24.36 -2.47
CA GLN A 111 -5.15 24.12 -2.92
C GLN A 111 -5.13 23.33 -4.22
N PHE A 112 -5.84 22.21 -4.24
CA PHE A 112 -5.90 21.27 -5.36
C PHE A 112 -7.33 20.78 -5.56
N VAL A 113 -7.66 20.41 -6.79
CA VAL A 113 -8.94 19.78 -7.12
C VAL A 113 -8.82 18.29 -6.82
N ILE A 114 -9.79 17.76 -6.10
CA ILE A 114 -9.92 16.33 -5.81
C ILE A 114 -11.18 15.83 -6.51
N GLN A 115 -11.09 14.69 -7.19
CA GLN A 115 -12.29 14.09 -7.79
C GLN A 115 -13.25 13.62 -6.70
N THR A 116 -14.53 13.97 -6.81
CA THR A 116 -15.57 13.41 -5.94
C THR A 116 -15.87 11.99 -6.38
N CYS A 117 -15.73 11.05 -5.46
CA CYS A 117 -16.05 9.64 -5.66
C CYS A 117 -17.56 9.40 -5.63
#